data_AF-A0A7Y3DHG9-F1
#
_entry.id   AF-A0A7Y3DHG9-F1
#
_cell.length_a   1.000
_cell.length_b   1.000
_cell.length_c   1.000
_cell.angle_alpha   90.00
_cell.angle_beta   90.00
_cell.angle_gamma   90.00
#
_symmetry.space_group_name_H-M   'P 1'
#
loop_
_entity.id
_entity.type
_entity.pdbx_description
1 polymer ?
#
loop_
_entity_poly.entity_id
_entity_poly.type
_entity_poly.pdbx_seq_one_letter_code
_entity_poly.pdbx_strand_id
1 'polypeptide(L)'
;MPQPTTAHRGFFPVVTGEAVTIQQAGATVVMSRSTTSVTQGGAQVMLTGGDAVIHQGGANLLGVAGDASLTQGGAVVAAAGSVEARNSYVGIAIAPSITLSEGSRVLIGPREAAIVGVVATVGYWALRGLFGRTR
;
A
#
# COMPACT_ATOMS: atom_id res chain seq x y z
N MET A 1 25.26 2.25 -5.70
CA MET A 1 23.84 2.65 -5.87
C MET A 1 23.00 1.39 -5.83
N PRO A 2 21.93 1.30 -5.04
CA PRO A 2 21.05 0.13 -5.06
C PRO A 2 20.38 0.05 -6.43
N GLN A 3 20.30 -1.15 -7.02
CA GLN A 3 19.80 -1.33 -8.38
C GLN A 3 18.28 -1.55 -8.39
N PRO A 4 17.59 -1.15 -9.48
CA PRO A 4 16.22 -1.56 -9.70
C PRO A 4 16.13 -3.09 -9.82
N THR A 5 15.07 -3.68 -9.27
CA THR A 5 14.88 -5.13 -9.25
C THR A 5 13.58 -5.48 -9.96
N THR A 6 13.64 -6.44 -10.88
CA THR A 6 12.46 -6.94 -11.60
C THR A 6 12.24 -8.40 -11.26
N ALA A 7 11.05 -8.73 -10.79
CA ALA A 7 10.58 -10.09 -10.60
C ALA A 7 9.57 -10.41 -11.71
N HIS A 8 9.85 -11.40 -12.53
CA HIS A 8 9.02 -11.76 -13.67
C HIS A 8 8.71 -13.26 -13.67
N ARG A 9 7.44 -13.62 -13.94
CA ARG A 9 6.97 -15.01 -14.15
C ARG A 9 7.52 -16.01 -13.14
N GLY A 10 7.11 -15.85 -11.88
CA GLY A 10 7.52 -16.75 -10.82
C GLY A 10 7.05 -16.33 -9.44
N PHE A 11 7.47 -17.08 -8.44
CA PHE A 11 7.29 -16.74 -7.04
C PHE A 11 8.63 -16.45 -6.38
N PHE A 12 8.71 -15.30 -5.72
CA PHE A 12 9.92 -14.82 -5.07
C PHE A 12 9.60 -14.56 -3.60
N PRO A 13 10.10 -15.35 -2.64
CA PRO A 13 9.76 -15.16 -1.24
C PRO A 13 10.01 -13.71 -0.78
N VAL A 14 11.13 -13.13 -1.19
CA VAL A 14 11.51 -11.74 -0.90
C VAL A 14 12.02 -11.06 -2.16
N VAL A 15 11.54 -9.86 -2.43
CA VAL A 15 12.06 -8.96 -3.48
C VAL A 15 12.38 -7.61 -2.84
N THR A 16 13.62 -7.16 -2.98
CA THR A 16 14.06 -5.86 -2.46
C THR A 16 14.82 -5.09 -3.52
N GLY A 17 14.65 -3.78 -3.60
CA GLY A 17 15.42 -2.96 -4.53
C GLY A 17 15.31 -1.47 -4.24
N GLU A 18 16.01 -0.65 -5.01
CA GLU A 18 15.74 0.79 -5.03
C GLU A 18 14.31 1.02 -5.54
N ALA A 19 14.06 0.60 -6.78
CA ALA A 19 12.74 0.43 -7.36
C ALA A 19 12.47 -1.07 -7.57
N VAL A 20 11.22 -1.49 -7.40
CA VAL A 20 10.80 -2.88 -7.64
C VAL A 20 9.70 -2.94 -8.69
N THR A 21 9.86 -3.83 -9.66
CA THR A 21 8.82 -4.19 -10.63
C THR A 21 8.43 -5.65 -10.46
N ILE A 22 7.15 -5.93 -10.23
CA ILE A 22 6.57 -7.27 -10.18
C ILE A 22 5.69 -7.44 -11.41
N GLN A 23 6.04 -8.35 -12.32
CA GLN A 23 5.27 -8.56 -13.54
C GLN A 23 4.95 -10.04 -13.71
N GLN A 24 3.66 -10.40 -13.70
CA GLN A 24 3.24 -11.81 -13.79
C GLN A 24 3.90 -12.68 -12.71
N ALA A 25 4.12 -12.10 -11.53
CA ALA A 25 4.89 -12.72 -10.46
C ALA A 25 4.21 -12.48 -9.10
N GLY A 26 4.52 -13.35 -8.14
CA GLY A 26 4.09 -13.27 -6.77
C GLY A 26 5.27 -13.16 -5.81
N ALA A 27 5.08 -12.49 -4.69
CA ALA A 27 6.05 -12.47 -3.61
C ALA A 27 5.39 -12.60 -2.24
N THR A 28 6.16 -13.02 -1.23
CA THR A 28 5.67 -12.86 0.16
C THR A 28 5.90 -11.43 0.59
N VAL A 29 7.13 -10.93 0.43
CA VAL A 29 7.51 -9.59 0.84
C VAL A 29 8.17 -8.84 -0.31
N VAL A 30 7.68 -7.64 -0.58
CA VAL A 30 8.29 -6.65 -1.48
C VAL A 30 8.69 -5.43 -0.69
N MET A 31 9.93 -5.00 -0.83
CA MET A 31 10.42 -3.74 -0.26
C MET A 31 11.10 -2.89 -1.32
N SER A 32 10.66 -1.66 -1.48
CA SER A 32 11.28 -0.67 -2.36
C SER A 32 11.57 0.62 -1.58
N ARG A 33 12.70 1.25 -1.88
CA ARG A 33 13.04 2.57 -1.33
C ARG A 33 12.34 3.72 -2.06
N SER A 34 12.14 3.57 -3.37
CA SER A 34 11.48 4.57 -4.21
C SER A 34 10.12 4.07 -4.68
N THR A 35 10.05 3.36 -5.80
CA THR A 35 8.78 3.01 -6.44
C THR A 35 8.59 1.50 -6.54
N THR A 36 7.37 1.05 -6.26
CA THR A 36 6.92 -0.32 -6.57
C THR A 36 5.88 -0.29 -7.67
N SER A 37 6.13 -1.01 -8.76
CA SER A 37 5.15 -1.23 -9.84
C SER A 37 4.76 -2.69 -9.91
N VAL A 38 3.47 -2.98 -9.97
CA VAL A 38 2.93 -4.33 -10.11
C VAL A 38 2.00 -4.40 -11.30
N THR A 39 2.22 -5.38 -12.18
CA THR A 39 1.34 -5.71 -13.29
C THR A 39 1.05 -7.20 -13.28
N GLN A 40 -0.22 -7.59 -13.14
CA GLN A 40 -0.64 -9.00 -13.13
C GLN A 40 0.09 -9.82 -12.05
N GLY A 41 0.19 -9.29 -10.84
CA GLY A 41 0.99 -9.90 -9.79
C GLY A 41 0.60 -9.43 -8.40
N GLY A 42 1.38 -9.78 -7.39
CA GLY A 42 1.09 -9.32 -6.04
C GLY A 42 2.10 -9.73 -5.01
N ALA A 43 1.86 -9.25 -3.79
CA ALA A 43 2.67 -9.61 -2.64
C ALA A 43 1.81 -9.77 -1.39
N GLN A 44 2.20 -10.60 -0.43
CA GLN A 44 1.48 -10.59 0.86
C GLN A 44 1.71 -9.26 1.59
N VAL A 45 2.97 -8.79 1.61
CA VAL A 45 3.38 -7.52 2.21
C VAL A 45 4.16 -6.72 1.18
N MET A 46 3.79 -5.46 1.00
CA MET A 46 4.46 -4.52 0.11
C MET A 46 4.73 -3.22 0.86
N LEU A 47 6.00 -2.86 0.98
CA LEU A 47 6.46 -1.64 1.63
C LEU A 47 7.23 -0.79 0.62
N THR A 48 6.77 0.43 0.37
CA THR A 48 7.32 1.32 -0.65
C THR A 48 7.61 2.69 -0.06
N GLY A 49 8.86 3.13 -0.15
CA GLY A 49 9.32 4.42 0.40
C GLY A 49 8.91 5.66 -0.41
N GLY A 50 8.43 5.49 -1.63
CA GLY A 50 7.81 6.51 -2.47
C GLY A 50 6.43 6.03 -2.90
N ASP A 51 6.18 5.92 -4.21
CA ASP A 51 4.85 5.62 -4.77
C ASP A 51 4.68 4.16 -5.17
N ALA A 52 3.45 3.66 -5.07
CA ALA A 52 3.09 2.32 -5.52
C ALA A 52 2.00 2.34 -6.60
N VAL A 53 2.22 1.62 -7.70
CA VAL A 53 1.25 1.48 -8.78
C VAL A 53 0.95 0.00 -8.98
N ILE A 54 -0.32 -0.37 -8.89
CA ILE A 54 -0.79 -1.76 -9.01
C ILE A 54 -1.85 -1.84 -10.11
N HIS A 55 -1.54 -2.60 -11.16
CA HIS A 55 -2.45 -2.94 -12.24
C HIS A 55 -2.73 -4.45 -12.24
N GLN A 56 -4.01 -4.84 -12.13
CA GLN A 56 -4.42 -6.25 -12.15
C GLN A 56 -3.67 -7.09 -11.11
N GLY A 57 -3.54 -6.57 -9.89
CA GLY A 57 -2.72 -7.18 -8.86
C GLY A 57 -3.18 -6.82 -7.46
N GLY A 58 -2.39 -7.17 -6.45
CA GLY A 58 -2.74 -6.75 -5.11
C GLY A 58 -1.72 -7.06 -4.03
N ALA A 59 -2.04 -6.57 -2.83
CA ALA A 59 -1.30 -6.94 -1.64
C ALA A 59 -2.19 -7.10 -0.41
N ASN A 60 -1.90 -8.04 0.49
CA ASN A 60 -2.66 -8.08 1.74
C ASN A 60 -2.36 -6.82 2.58
N LEU A 61 -1.08 -6.50 2.75
CA LEU A 61 -0.65 -5.26 3.37
C LEU A 61 0.12 -4.42 2.35
N LEU A 62 -0.39 -3.22 2.09
CA LEU A 62 0.22 -2.20 1.25
C LEU A 62 0.57 -0.99 2.11
N GLY A 63 1.87 -0.79 2.37
CA GLY A 63 2.41 0.39 3.05
C GLY A 63 3.20 1.23 2.05
N VAL A 64 2.82 2.49 1.90
CA VAL A 64 3.38 3.42 0.90
C VAL A 64 3.62 4.75 1.61
N ALA A 65 4.80 5.34 1.45
CA ALA A 65 5.05 6.66 2.05
C ALA A 65 4.48 7.80 1.19
N GLY A 66 4.49 7.63 -0.14
CA GLY A 66 3.86 8.51 -1.11
C GLY A 66 2.47 8.03 -1.51
N ASP A 67 2.19 8.01 -2.80
CA ASP A 67 0.86 7.75 -3.33
C ASP A 67 0.67 6.29 -3.77
N ALA A 68 -0.52 5.73 -3.52
CA ALA A 68 -0.91 4.39 -3.93
C ALA A 68 -2.00 4.45 -4.99
N SER A 69 -1.72 3.97 -6.20
CA SER A 69 -2.67 3.87 -7.31
C SER A 69 -2.99 2.41 -7.61
N LEU A 70 -4.24 2.01 -7.44
CA LEU A 70 -4.74 0.66 -7.68
C LEU A 70 -5.74 0.68 -8.83
N THR A 71 -5.50 -0.13 -9.86
CA THR A 71 -6.40 -0.28 -11.01
C THR A 71 -6.66 -1.76 -11.28
N GLN A 72 -7.94 -2.17 -11.26
CA GLN A 72 -8.34 -3.58 -11.38
C GLN A 72 -7.62 -4.50 -10.39
N GLY A 73 -7.32 -3.99 -9.19
CA GLY A 73 -6.52 -4.69 -8.20
C GLY A 73 -7.13 -4.60 -6.81
N GLY A 74 -6.32 -4.83 -5.78
CA GLY A 74 -6.78 -4.58 -4.43
C GLY A 74 -5.75 -4.70 -3.33
N ALA A 75 -6.13 -4.24 -2.15
CA ALA A 75 -5.41 -4.51 -0.93
C ALA A 75 -6.34 -4.83 0.23
N VAL A 76 -5.93 -5.69 1.16
CA VAL A 76 -6.73 -5.87 2.39
C VAL A 76 -6.56 -4.66 3.30
N VAL A 77 -5.33 -4.18 3.47
CA VAL A 77 -5.00 -2.94 4.16
C VAL A 77 -4.08 -2.10 3.28
N ALA A 78 -4.44 -0.85 3.02
CA ALA A 78 -3.62 0.13 2.33
C ALA A 78 -3.38 1.35 3.23
N ALA A 79 -2.12 1.65 3.50
CA ALA A 79 -1.69 2.87 4.19
C ALA A 79 -0.79 3.67 3.26
N ALA A 80 -1.17 4.91 2.94
CA ALA A 80 -0.48 5.75 1.98
C ALA A 80 -0.64 7.25 2.28
N GLY A 81 0.18 8.08 1.64
CA GLY A 81 -0.02 9.54 1.57
C GLY A 81 -1.28 9.91 0.79
N SER A 82 -1.63 9.14 -0.24
CA SER A 82 -2.96 9.13 -0.84
C SER A 82 -3.28 7.76 -1.43
N VAL A 83 -4.57 7.41 -1.50
CA VAL A 83 -5.03 6.17 -2.13
C VAL A 83 -6.01 6.48 -3.26
N GLU A 84 -5.65 6.11 -4.47
CA GLU A 84 -6.52 6.16 -5.63
C GLU A 84 -6.88 4.74 -6.08
N ALA A 85 -8.17 4.41 -6.10
CA ALA A 85 -8.64 3.09 -6.48
C ALA A 85 -9.65 3.15 -7.63
N ARG A 86 -9.32 2.49 -8.75
CA ARG A 86 -10.15 2.35 -9.97
C ARG A 86 -10.53 0.89 -10.18
N ASN A 87 -11.82 0.57 -10.20
CA ASN A 87 -12.33 -0.80 -10.30
C ASN A 87 -11.56 -1.77 -9.36
N SER A 88 -11.27 -1.32 -8.14
CA SER A 88 -10.35 -2.01 -7.22
C SER A 88 -10.97 -2.18 -5.83
N TYR A 89 -10.46 -3.13 -5.08
CA TYR A 89 -10.96 -3.46 -3.75
C TYR A 89 -9.95 -3.10 -2.67
N VAL A 90 -10.33 -2.26 -1.70
CA VAL A 90 -9.48 -1.98 -0.54
C VAL A 90 -10.24 -2.29 0.74
N GLY A 91 -9.78 -3.24 1.55
CA GLY A 91 -10.47 -3.59 2.80
C GLY A 91 -10.49 -2.40 3.77
N ILE A 92 -9.30 -1.94 4.18
CA ILE A 92 -9.08 -0.82 5.07
C ILE A 92 -8.12 0.15 4.38
N ALA A 93 -8.52 1.42 4.25
CA ALA A 93 -7.68 2.47 3.68
C ALA A 93 -7.33 3.53 4.73
N ILE A 94 -6.04 3.79 4.91
CA ILE A 94 -5.49 4.77 5.86
C ILE A 94 -4.68 5.79 5.06
N ALA A 95 -5.30 6.92 4.72
CA ALA A 95 -4.65 8.02 4.02
C ALA A 95 -5.39 9.35 4.26
N PRO A 96 -4.71 10.50 4.19
CA PRO A 96 -5.36 11.80 4.27
C PRO A 96 -6.26 12.11 3.05
N SER A 97 -6.01 11.46 1.91
CA SER A 97 -6.83 11.57 0.70
C SER A 97 -7.13 10.20 0.12
N ILE A 98 -8.41 9.91 -0.17
CA ILE A 98 -8.86 8.66 -0.76
C ILE A 98 -9.83 8.96 -1.90
N THR A 99 -9.46 8.59 -3.13
CA THR A 99 -10.26 8.77 -4.34
C THR A 99 -10.69 7.42 -4.87
N LEU A 100 -12.01 7.22 -5.00
CA LEU A 100 -12.61 5.98 -5.50
C LEU A 100 -13.35 6.26 -6.80
N SER A 101 -12.97 5.58 -7.87
CA SER A 101 -13.72 5.61 -9.13
C SER A 101 -14.79 4.51 -9.18
N GLU A 102 -15.65 4.58 -10.19
CA GLU A 102 -16.71 3.59 -10.42
C GLU A 102 -16.17 2.15 -10.43
N GLY A 103 -16.92 1.24 -9.81
CA GLY A 103 -16.53 -0.16 -9.64
C GLY A 103 -15.58 -0.43 -8.47
N SER A 104 -15.04 0.59 -7.81
CA SER A 104 -14.20 0.40 -6.61
C SER A 104 -15.03 0.23 -5.34
N ARG A 105 -14.59 -0.65 -4.44
CA ARG A 105 -15.19 -0.80 -3.11
C ARG A 105 -14.14 -0.69 -2.02
N VAL A 106 -14.48 0.08 -0.98
CA VAL A 106 -13.75 0.09 0.28
C VAL A 106 -14.67 -0.46 1.36
N LEU A 107 -14.25 -1.49 2.09
CA LEU A 107 -15.08 -2.08 3.15
C LEU A 107 -15.16 -1.18 4.39
N ILE A 108 -14.05 -0.53 4.74
CA ILE A 108 -13.96 0.45 5.83
C ILE A 108 -13.26 1.68 5.26
N GLY A 109 -14.06 2.62 4.78
CA GLY A 109 -13.60 3.85 4.12
C GLY A 109 -13.77 5.10 4.98
N PRO A 110 -13.19 6.24 4.57
CA PRO A 110 -13.20 7.49 5.33
C PRO A 110 -14.59 8.12 5.51
N ARG A 111 -15.59 7.76 4.68
CA ARG A 111 -16.97 8.26 4.86
C ARG A 111 -17.67 7.61 6.05
N GLU A 112 -17.36 6.36 6.40
CA GLU A 112 -17.72 5.76 7.70
C GLU A 112 -16.67 6.08 8.80
N ALA A 113 -15.41 6.37 8.43
CA ALA A 113 -14.33 6.66 9.37
C ALA A 113 -14.35 8.06 10.00
N ALA A 114 -15.33 8.93 9.73
CA ALA A 114 -15.52 10.14 10.55
C ALA A 114 -15.75 9.78 12.05
N ILE A 115 -16.28 8.59 12.33
CA ILE A 115 -16.47 8.04 13.68
C ILE A 115 -15.19 7.35 14.21
N VAL A 116 -14.31 6.85 13.34
CA VAL A 116 -13.04 6.17 13.69
C VAL A 116 -11.85 7.13 13.74
N GLY A 117 -11.93 8.27 13.05
CA GLY A 117 -10.87 9.28 12.96
C GLY A 117 -10.45 9.84 14.32
N VAL A 118 -11.39 9.91 15.28
CA VAL A 118 -11.10 10.26 16.68
C VAL A 118 -10.20 9.21 17.35
N VAL A 119 -10.43 7.92 17.09
CA VAL A 119 -9.65 6.82 17.70
C VAL A 119 -8.23 6.76 17.12
N ALA A 120 -8.08 7.00 15.82
CA ALA A 120 -6.77 6.97 15.16
C ALA A 120 -5.92 8.20 15.49
N THR A 121 -6.50 9.41 15.60
CA THR A 121 -5.74 10.60 16.06
C THR A 121 -5.33 10.46 17.52
N VAL A 122 -6.21 9.94 18.39
CA VAL A 122 -5.86 9.62 19.78
C VAL A 122 -4.77 8.56 19.82
N GLY A 123 -4.85 7.51 19.01
CA GLY A 123 -3.84 6.46 18.93
C GLY A 123 -2.48 6.97 18.44
N TYR A 124 -2.46 7.76 17.37
CA TYR A 124 -1.22 8.36 16.85
C TYR A 124 -0.61 9.36 17.83
N TRP A 125 -1.41 10.20 18.48
CA TRP A 125 -0.91 11.14 19.49
C TRP A 125 -0.40 10.42 20.74
N ALA A 126 -1.08 9.37 21.19
CA ALA A 126 -0.64 8.53 22.30
C ALA A 126 0.65 7.77 21.98
N LEU A 127 0.77 7.19 20.78
CA LEU A 127 1.98 6.48 20.34
C LEU A 127 3.17 7.44 20.21
N ARG A 128 2.96 8.64 19.63
CA ARG A 128 4.01 9.65 19.52
C ARG A 128 4.42 10.20 20.89
N GLY A 129 3.49 10.37 21.83
CA GLY A 129 3.77 10.77 23.20
C GLY A 129 4.52 9.71 24.01
N LEU A 130 4.28 8.42 23.74
CA LEU A 130 4.95 7.31 24.41
C LEU A 130 6.40 7.14 23.93
N PHE A 131 6.66 7.32 22.64
CA PHE A 131 8.01 7.27 22.05
C PHE A 131 8.84 8.56 22.24
N GLY A 132 8.19 9.67 22.64
CA GLY A 132 8.86 10.94 22.92
C GLY A 132 9.38 11.10 24.36
N ARG A 133 9.05 10.19 25.29
CA ARG A 133 9.44 10.28 26.71
C ARG A 133 10.68 9.47 27.09
N THR A 134 11.30 8.78 26.14
CA THR A 134 12.53 7.99 26.37
C THR A 134 13.79 8.65 25.76
N ARG A 135 13.86 9.97 25.75
CA ARG A 135 15.10 10.73 25.58
C ARG A 135 15.19 11.81 26.64
#